data_AF-A0A4P8WN19-F1
#
_entry.id   AF-A0A4P8WN19-F1
#
_cell.length_a   1.000
_cell.length_b   1.000
_cell.length_c   1.000
_cell.angle_alpha   90.00
_cell.angle_beta   90.00
_cell.angle_gamma   90.00
#
_symmetry.space_group_name_H-M   'P 1'
#
loop_
_entity.id
_entity.type
_entity.pdbx_description
1 polymer ?
#
loop_
_entity_poly.entity_id
_entity_poly.type
_entity_poly.pdbx_seq_one_letter_code
_entity_poly.pdbx_strand_id
1 'polypeptide(L)' 'MLTDRQEDLLVAVALTEFSVHYEDANPELAEWAWQQAADRLVDHDVGPPRPSAHSRLDPKSAVNEQS' A
#
# COMPACT_ATOMS: atom_id res chain seq x y z
N MET A 1 -3.50 14.79 -1.20
CA MET A 1 -2.26 14.18 -1.71
C MET A 1 -2.27 12.72 -1.33
N LEU A 2 -1.95 11.85 -2.27
CA LEU A 2 -1.74 10.44 -1.96
C LEU A 2 -0.40 10.31 -1.23
N THR A 3 -0.28 9.30 -0.38
CA THR A 3 1.03 8.90 0.16
C THR A 3 1.79 8.13 -0.91
N ASP A 4 3.12 8.15 -0.90
CA ASP A 4 3.97 7.36 -1.81
C ASP A 4 3.50 5.89 -1.91
N ARG A 5 3.14 5.28 -0.77
CA ARG A 5 2.54 3.94 -0.70
C ARG A 5 1.27 3.77 -1.52
N GLN A 6 0.37 4.74 -1.48
CA GLN A 6 -0.90 4.70 -2.21
C GLN A 6 -0.66 4.88 -3.71
N GLU A 7 0.31 5.72 -4.10
CA GLU A 7 0.70 5.90 -5.50
C GLU A 7 1.31 4.62 -6.06
N ASP A 8 2.23 3.98 -5.34
CA ASP A 8 2.86 2.73 -5.76
C ASP A 8 1.86 1.57 -5.87
N LEU A 9 0.88 1.48 -4.94
CA LEU A 9 -0.20 0.50 -5.03
C LEU A 9 -1.09 0.74 -6.27
N LEU A 10 -1.43 1.98 -6.59
CA LEU A 10 -2.20 2.29 -7.79
C LEU A 10 -1.44 1.94 -9.07
N VAL A 11 -0.13 2.23 -9.10
CA VAL A 11 0.73 1.86 -10.23
C VAL A 11 0.84 0.34 -10.37
N ALA A 12 1.00 -0.40 -9.27
CA ALA A 12 1.05 -1.86 -9.30
C ALA A 12 -0.25 -2.49 -9.83
N VAL A 13 -1.41 -1.95 -9.43
CA VAL A 13 -2.71 -2.40 -9.96
C VAL A 13 -2.83 -2.13 -11.46
N ALA A 14 -2.48 -0.92 -11.90
CA ALA A 14 -2.54 -0.58 -13.32
C ALA A 14 -1.60 -1.43 -14.18
N LEU A 15 -0.39 -1.71 -13.70
CA LEU A 15 0.57 -2.58 -14.38
C LEU A 15 0.09 -4.05 -14.44
N THR A 16 -0.61 -4.51 -13.41
CA THR A 16 -1.24 -5.85 -13.40
C THR A 16 -2.35 -5.95 -14.43
N GLU A 17 -3.26 -4.97 -14.49
CA GLU A 17 -4.32 -4.92 -15.49
C GLU A 17 -3.73 -4.86 -16.91
N PHE A 18 -2.71 -4.01 -17.09
CA PHE A 18 -2.01 -3.88 -18.36
C PHE A 18 -1.35 -5.20 -18.79
N SER A 19 -0.70 -5.92 -17.88
CA SER A 19 -0.09 -7.22 -18.16
C SER A 19 -1.10 -8.21 -18.73
N VAL A 20 -2.25 -8.37 -18.06
CA VAL A 20 -3.33 -9.27 -18.52
C VAL A 20 -3.87 -8.85 -19.89
N HIS A 21 -3.98 -7.54 -20.15
CA HIS A 21 -4.49 -7.06 -21.43
C HIS A 21 -3.54 -7.34 -22.61
N TYR A 22 -2.24 -7.40 -22.35
CA TYR A 22 -1.21 -7.57 -23.38
C TYR A 22 -0.59 -8.96 -23.44
N GLU A 23 -1.03 -9.91 -22.61
CA GLU A 23 -0.50 -11.28 -22.56
C GLU A 23 -0.46 -11.95 -23.95
N ASP A 24 -1.56 -11.83 -24.71
CA ASP A 24 -1.66 -12.43 -26.06
C ASP A 24 -1.01 -11.57 -27.15
N ALA A 25 -1.04 -10.24 -27.01
CA ALA A 25 -0.60 -9.31 -28.03
C ALA A 25 0.92 -9.07 -28.00
N ASN A 26 1.50 -9.05 -26.80
CA ASN A 26 2.92 -8.89 -26.56
C ASN A 26 3.31 -9.49 -25.20
N PRO A 27 3.63 -10.80 -25.15
CA PRO A 27 3.91 -11.50 -23.90
C PRO A 27 5.16 -10.98 -23.19
N GLU A 28 6.18 -10.51 -23.92
CA GLU A 28 7.39 -9.94 -23.30
C GLU A 28 7.06 -8.64 -22.55
N LEU A 29 6.20 -7.81 -23.13
CA LEU A 29 5.73 -6.58 -22.49
C LEU A 29 4.82 -6.87 -21.29
N ALA A 30 3.96 -7.89 -21.41
CA ALA A 30 3.10 -8.33 -20.31
C ALA A 30 3.92 -8.86 -19.14
N GLU A 31 4.96 -9.67 -19.40
CA GLU A 31 5.88 -10.17 -18.37
C GLU A 31 6.63 -9.03 -17.70
N TRP A 32 7.16 -8.08 -18.48
CA TRP A 32 7.83 -6.90 -17.94
C TRP A 32 6.89 -6.09 -17.03
N ALA A 33 5.66 -5.83 -17.47
CA ALA A 33 4.69 -5.09 -16.67
C ALA A 33 4.35 -5.82 -15.36
N TRP A 34 4.23 -7.15 -15.40
CA TRP A 34 4.00 -7.98 -14.22
C TRP A 34 5.16 -7.90 -13.22
N GLN A 35 6.41 -7.99 -13.69
CA GLN A 35 7.60 -7.83 -12.84
C GLN A 35 7.64 -6.45 -12.18
N GLN A 36 7.34 -5.39 -12.93
CA GLN A 36 7.30 -4.02 -12.42
C GLN A 36 6.19 -3.78 -11.39
N ALA A 37 5.07 -4.50 -11.48
CA ALA A 37 4.02 -4.49 -10.48
C ALA A 37 4.47 -5.22 -9.20
N ALA A 38 5.11 -6.39 -9.36
CA ALA A 38 5.61 -7.19 -8.26
C ALA A 38 6.67 -6.44 -7.44
N ASP A 39 7.65 -5.80 -8.07
CA ASP A 39 8.68 -5.03 -7.39
C ASP A 39 8.10 -3.94 -6.49
N ARG A 40 7.07 -3.24 -6.99
CA ARG A 40 6.34 -2.22 -6.22
C ARG A 40 5.56 -2.81 -5.05
N LEU A 41 4.99 -4.01 -5.22
CA LEU A 41 4.27 -4.67 -4.14
C LEU A 41 5.24 -5.18 -3.06
N VAL A 42 6.43 -5.65 -3.43
CA VAL A 42 7.47 -6.12 -2.49
C VAL A 42 7.98 -4.97 -1.61
N ASP A 43 8.20 -3.80 -2.19
CA ASP A 43 8.57 -2.60 -1.41
C ASP A 43 7.50 -2.19 -0.40
N HIS A 44 6.24 -2.59 -0.66
CA HIS A 44 5.07 -2.27 0.16
C HIS A 44 4.43 -3.47 0.85
N ASP A 45 5.12 -4.62 0.95
CA ASP A 45 4.64 -5.89 1.51
C ASP A 45 4.34 -5.76 3.02
N VAL A 46 3.21 -5.11 3.25
CA VAL A 46 2.16 -5.22 4.25
C VAL A 46 2.54 -5.63 5.68
N GLY A 47 3.36 -4.80 6.33
CA GLY A 47 3.07 -4.46 7.72
C GLY A 47 1.72 -3.73 7.83
N PRO A 48 0.89 -3.98 8.87
CA PRO A 48 -0.33 -3.20 9.07
C PRO A 48 0.04 -1.72 9.03
N PRO A 49 -0.81 -0.84 8.43
CA PRO A 49 -0.55 0.59 8.45
C PRO A 49 -0.22 0.97 9.89
N ARG A 50 1.02 1.47 10.11
CA ARG A 50 1.49 1.85 11.44
C ARG A 50 0.37 2.67 12.08
N PRO A 51 -0.23 2.22 13.19
CA PRO A 51 -1.33 2.96 13.78
C PRO A 51 -0.80 4.36 14.05
N SER A 52 -1.39 5.34 13.36
CA SER A 52 -1.11 6.74 13.64
C SER A 52 -1.34 6.93 15.12
N ALA A 53 -0.36 7.52 15.81
CA ALA A 53 -0.32 7.66 17.27
C ALA A 53 -1.40 8.61 17.84
N HIS A 54 -2.58 8.66 17.20
CA HIS A 54 -3.75 9.45 17.58
C HIS A 54 -4.89 8.61 18.14
N SER A 55 -4.78 7.27 18.18
CA SER A 55 -5.77 6.39 18.84
C SER A 55 -5.24 5.76 20.14
N ARG A 56 -4.49 6.54 20.93
CA ARG A 56 -4.34 6.27 22.36
C ARG A 56 -5.00 7.39 23.16
N LEU A 57 -6.33 7.43 23.08
CA LEU A 57 -7.12 7.99 24.17
C LEU A 57 -7.24 6.86 25.20
N ASP A 58 -6.36 6.86 26.19
CA ASP A 58 -6.58 6.10 27.41
C ASP A 58 -7.78 6.75 28.14
N PRO A 59 -8.95 6.10 28.27
CA PRO A 59 -10.04 6.63 29.07
C PRO A 59 -9.82 6.21 30.53
N LYS A 60 -8.69 6.59 31.14
CA LYS A 60 -8.48 6.39 32.58
C LYS A 60 -7.30 7.18 33.15
N SER A 61 -7.41 8.51 33.15
CA SER A 61 -6.77 9.37 34.15
C SER A 61 -7.53 10.68 34.30
N ALA A 62 -8.85 10.59 34.35
CA ALA A 62 -9.67 11.55 35.08
C ALA A 62 -9.91 10.93 36.47
N VAL A 63 -9.01 11.25 37.40
CA VAL A 63 -9.13 11.19 38.87
C VAL A 63 -7.69 11.26 39.38
N ASN A 64 -7.23 12.47 39.73
CA ASN A 64 -7.11 12.89 41.12
C ASN A 64 -6.54 14.32 41.16
N GLU A 65 -7.41 15.30 40.96
CA GLU A 65 -7.30 16.54 41.72
C GLU A 65 -7.83 16.25 43.14
N GLN A 66 -7.22 16.87 44.15
CA GLN A 66 -7.64 16.94 45.56
C GLN A 66 -7.15 15.79 46.47
N SER A 67 -5.99 15.98 47.12
CA SER A 67 -5.91 16.50 48.50
C SER A 67 -4.46 16.53 49.01
#